data_AF-A0A2A2PGA1-F1
#
_entry.id   AF-A0A2A2PGA1-F1
#
_cell.length_a   1.000
_cell.length_b   1.000
_cell.length_c   1.000
_cell.angle_alpha   90.00
_cell.angle_beta   90.00
_cell.angle_gamma   90.00
#
_symmetry.space_group_name_H-M   'P 1'
#
loop_
_entity.id
_entity.type
_entity.pdbx_description
1 polymer ?
#
loop_
_entity_poly.entity_id
_entity_poly.type
_entity_poly.pdbx_seq_one_letter_code
_entity_poly.pdbx_strand_id
1 'polypeptide(L)'
;MRFCKLLVVGCLSVVSLASHAENLKGLYQVRQPVSSQAPEERDRATQAALDTLVLRLTGDPKAVQNPGLATIRKDPQQIISQFGFDAGPPEVLKVDFDPATTEQALRRAGLSLWGASRPSILSWWLNDSTEGSSLVGDGQAAAAPLRAAAQHRGLPLRLPLADLSEQLVATAPVLDGTDPAPLRGASERYGADALLAVHAHEEGGQWQAKWHLWLGDQKEAGSVQGADQAAVADAVMLAVAERLAPRFVARPGASGQQTLEVQGMNLEHYASLLRLLEPFGVRLQSVDGDRIVYRVNGSADQLRAQLSLAKLQELPAEAPTPAPAPVPAPQPAVAGAAPVAAPAPAPIAPSLRFRW
;
A
#
# COMPACT_ATOMS: atom_id res chain seq x y z
N MET A 1 23.16 43.33 8.40
CA MET A 1 21.93 42.75 8.99
C MET A 1 20.86 42.28 7.99
N ARG A 2 20.93 42.61 6.68
CA ARG A 2 20.00 42.08 5.66
C ARG A 2 20.44 40.74 5.04
N PHE A 3 21.74 40.47 5.01
CA PHE A 3 22.30 39.25 4.40
C PHE A 3 22.07 37.98 5.24
N CYS A 4 22.15 38.07 6.58
CA CYS A 4 21.82 36.94 7.46
C CYS A 4 20.34 36.53 7.41
N LYS A 5 19.42 37.46 7.11
CA LYS A 5 17.98 37.14 6.99
C LYS A 5 17.67 36.35 5.70
N LEU A 6 18.43 36.58 4.62
CA LEU A 6 18.30 35.82 3.37
C LEU A 6 18.90 34.40 3.49
N LEU A 7 19.97 34.24 4.27
CA LEU A 7 20.59 32.93 4.53
C LEU A 7 19.71 32.01 5.40
N VAL A 8 18.97 32.58 6.37
CA VAL A 8 18.03 31.79 7.22
C VAL A 8 16.77 31.37 6.44
N VAL A 9 16.30 32.17 5.50
CA VAL A 9 15.14 31.82 4.63
C VAL A 9 15.54 30.78 3.56
N GLY A 10 16.79 30.81 3.09
CA GLY A 10 17.35 29.77 2.21
C GLY A 10 17.53 28.42 2.90
N CYS A 11 17.95 28.40 4.17
CA CYS A 11 18.09 27.13 4.92
C CYS A 11 16.74 26.51 5.34
N LEU A 12 15.67 27.30 5.52
CA LEU A 12 14.34 26.76 5.85
C LEU A 12 13.65 26.07 4.66
N SER A 13 14.01 26.41 3.43
CA SER A 13 13.38 25.84 2.22
C SER A 13 14.02 24.51 1.77
N VAL A 14 15.22 24.18 2.24
CA VAL A 14 15.92 22.93 1.89
C VAL A 14 15.52 21.76 2.80
N VAL A 15 14.98 22.02 3.99
CA VAL A 15 14.60 20.96 4.95
C VAL A 15 13.24 20.31 4.59
N SER A 16 12.41 20.94 3.77
CA SER A 16 11.06 20.44 3.45
C SER A 16 11.00 19.39 2.32
N LEU A 17 12.13 19.05 1.69
CA LEU A 17 12.17 18.14 0.52
C LEU A 17 12.60 16.70 0.85
N ALA A 18 12.88 16.36 2.11
CA ALA A 18 13.45 15.07 2.48
C ALA A 18 12.45 14.03 3.02
N SER A 19 11.15 14.34 3.16
CA SER A 19 10.26 13.51 3.98
C SER A 19 9.11 12.81 3.25
N HIS A 20 9.23 12.45 1.96
CA HIS A 20 8.18 11.63 1.30
C HIS A 20 8.76 10.71 0.22
N ALA A 21 9.66 9.80 0.62
CA ALA A 21 10.07 8.65 -0.19
C ALA A 21 10.67 7.52 0.68
N GLU A 22 10.12 7.29 1.87
CA GLU A 22 10.47 6.11 2.69
C GLU A 22 9.56 4.91 2.40
N ASN A 23 8.47 5.14 1.66
CA ASN A 23 7.66 4.06 1.15
C ASN A 23 8.48 3.31 0.11
N LEU A 24 8.87 2.06 0.43
CA LEU A 24 9.34 0.99 -0.47
C LEU A 24 10.84 0.70 -0.51
N LYS A 25 11.71 1.43 0.20
CA LYS A 25 13.14 1.02 0.35
C LYS A 25 13.21 -0.27 1.18
N GLY A 26 12.99 -1.40 0.52
CA GLY A 26 13.04 -2.73 1.12
C GLY A 26 11.81 -3.61 0.92
N LEU A 27 10.83 -3.25 0.08
CA LEU A 27 9.70 -4.15 -0.20
C LEU A 27 10.18 -5.52 -0.74
N TYR A 28 11.21 -5.49 -1.60
CA TYR A 28 11.86 -6.68 -2.17
C TYR A 28 13.15 -7.07 -1.43
N GLN A 29 13.43 -6.46 -0.27
CA GLN A 29 14.54 -6.87 0.60
C GLN A 29 13.97 -7.68 1.76
N VAL A 30 14.42 -8.92 1.90
CA VAL A 30 13.99 -9.79 2.99
C VAL A 30 15.17 -10.07 3.92
N ARG A 31 14.88 -10.06 5.22
CA ARG A 31 15.82 -10.33 6.31
C ARG A 31 15.43 -11.65 6.94
N GLN A 32 16.38 -12.57 7.06
CA GLN A 32 16.17 -13.85 7.71
C GLN A 32 17.26 -14.10 8.75
N PRO A 33 16.91 -14.42 10.01
CA PRO A 33 17.90 -14.80 11.00
C PRO A 33 18.57 -16.11 10.57
N VAL A 34 19.90 -16.15 10.71
CA VAL A 34 20.74 -17.30 10.39
C VAL A 34 21.59 -17.68 11.58
N SER A 35 21.79 -18.98 11.74
CA SER A 35 22.68 -19.55 12.77
C SER A 35 24.15 -19.57 12.35
N SER A 36 24.42 -19.51 11.04
CA SER A 36 25.77 -19.45 10.47
C SER A 36 25.74 -19.00 9.01
N GLN A 37 26.91 -18.69 8.44
CA GLN A 37 27.08 -18.41 7.01
C GLN A 37 27.33 -19.67 6.15
N ALA A 38 27.09 -20.88 6.68
CA ALA A 38 27.27 -22.12 5.94
C ALA A 38 26.34 -22.15 4.70
N PRO A 39 26.74 -22.77 3.58
CA PRO A 39 25.90 -22.85 2.37
C PRO A 39 24.51 -23.42 2.62
N GLU A 40 24.41 -24.49 3.41
CA GLU A 40 23.14 -25.16 3.74
C GLU A 40 22.18 -24.24 4.51
N GLU A 41 22.71 -23.48 5.48
CA GLU A 41 21.94 -22.50 6.24
C GLU A 41 21.50 -21.31 5.37
N ARG A 42 22.37 -20.87 4.45
CA ARG A 42 22.03 -19.86 3.45
C ARG A 42 20.91 -20.33 2.53
N ASP A 43 20.95 -21.57 2.06
CA ASP A 43 19.92 -22.13 1.19
C ASP A 43 18.58 -22.22 1.92
N ARG A 44 18.58 -22.71 3.16
CA ARG A 44 17.39 -22.71 4.03
C ARG A 44 16.82 -21.31 4.22
N ALA A 45 17.67 -20.34 4.55
CA ALA A 45 17.26 -18.96 4.78
C ALA A 45 16.79 -18.28 3.48
N THR A 46 17.35 -18.64 2.32
CA THR A 46 16.90 -18.13 1.02
C THR A 46 15.51 -18.66 0.67
N GLN A 47 15.21 -19.93 0.95
CA GLN A 47 13.86 -20.48 0.80
C GLN A 47 12.85 -19.78 1.73
N ALA A 48 13.23 -19.56 3.00
CA ALA A 48 12.40 -18.81 3.93
C ALA A 48 12.20 -17.35 3.48
N ALA A 49 13.24 -16.72 2.93
CA ALA A 49 13.16 -15.36 2.38
C ALA A 49 12.19 -15.28 1.20
N LEU A 50 12.20 -16.29 0.31
CA LEU A 50 11.24 -16.40 -0.78
C LEU A 50 9.81 -16.54 -0.26
N ASP A 51 9.57 -17.39 0.73
CA ASP A 51 8.24 -17.57 1.31
C ASP A 51 7.72 -16.28 1.96
N THR A 52 8.57 -15.57 2.71
CA THR A 52 8.28 -14.23 3.22
C THR A 52 7.97 -13.24 2.11
N LEU A 53 8.74 -13.24 1.01
CA LEU A 53 8.52 -12.34 -0.12
C LEU A 53 7.17 -12.63 -0.80
N VAL A 54 6.83 -13.90 -1.02
CA VAL A 54 5.55 -14.30 -1.61
C VAL A 54 4.40 -13.82 -0.73
N LEU A 55 4.47 -14.09 0.58
CA LEU A 55 3.45 -13.63 1.52
C LEU A 55 3.34 -12.10 1.53
N ARG A 56 4.47 -11.40 1.52
CA ARG A 56 4.51 -9.94 1.48
C ARG A 56 3.84 -9.39 0.22
N LEU A 57 4.15 -9.95 -0.94
CA LEU A 57 3.68 -9.47 -2.25
C LEU A 57 2.28 -9.97 -2.63
N THR A 58 1.69 -10.90 -1.88
CA THR A 58 0.33 -11.40 -2.15
C THR A 58 -0.64 -11.08 -1.03
N GLY A 59 -0.15 -11.00 0.22
CA GLY A 59 -0.96 -10.94 1.43
C GLY A 59 -1.83 -12.17 1.66
N ASP A 60 -1.54 -13.29 0.97
CA ASP A 60 -2.27 -14.55 1.11
C ASP A 60 -1.32 -15.66 1.60
N PRO A 61 -1.50 -16.19 2.84
CA PRO A 61 -0.72 -17.30 3.36
C PRO A 61 -0.75 -18.55 2.48
N LYS A 62 -1.84 -18.76 1.72
CA LYS A 62 -1.99 -19.92 0.83
C LYS A 62 -1.12 -19.79 -0.42
N ALA A 63 -0.74 -18.57 -0.81
CA ALA A 63 0.09 -18.32 -1.99
C ALA A 63 1.46 -19.01 -1.92
N VAL A 64 2.01 -19.14 -0.71
CA VAL A 64 3.28 -19.84 -0.47
C VAL A 64 3.22 -21.29 -0.92
N GLN A 65 2.04 -21.93 -0.87
CA GLN A 65 1.86 -23.33 -1.27
C GLN A 65 1.48 -23.50 -2.75
N ASN A 66 1.45 -22.41 -3.53
CA ASN A 66 1.05 -22.48 -4.93
C ASN A 66 2.02 -23.35 -5.75
N PRO A 67 1.55 -24.41 -6.45
CA PRO A 67 2.42 -25.29 -7.23
C PRO A 67 3.15 -24.57 -8.38
N GLY A 68 2.63 -23.44 -8.86
CA GLY A 68 3.30 -22.58 -9.84
C GLY A 68 4.63 -21.99 -9.35
N LEU A 69 4.90 -22.01 -8.04
CA LEU A 69 6.19 -21.59 -7.47
C LEU A 69 7.28 -22.66 -7.54
N ALA A 70 6.96 -23.90 -7.96
CA ALA A 70 7.91 -25.01 -7.96
C ALA A 70 9.20 -24.71 -8.73
N THR A 71 9.12 -24.02 -9.87
CA THR A 71 10.29 -23.64 -10.67
C THR A 71 11.19 -22.66 -9.93
N ILE A 72 10.61 -21.65 -9.28
CA ILE A 72 11.36 -20.63 -8.54
C ILE A 72 11.94 -21.18 -7.24
N ARG A 73 11.24 -22.11 -6.60
CA ARG A 73 11.74 -22.80 -5.40
C ARG A 73 12.93 -23.69 -5.69
N LYS A 74 12.97 -24.32 -6.87
CA LYS A 74 14.12 -25.12 -7.32
C LYS A 74 15.37 -24.27 -7.55
N ASP A 75 15.19 -23.05 -8.06
CA ASP A 75 16.29 -22.12 -8.30
C ASP A 75 15.88 -20.67 -7.99
N PRO A 76 15.96 -20.24 -6.72
CA PRO A 76 15.61 -18.88 -6.32
C PRO A 76 16.58 -17.82 -6.87
N GLN A 77 17.79 -18.23 -7.28
CA GLN A 77 18.84 -17.31 -7.73
C GLN A 77 18.40 -16.49 -8.96
N GLN A 78 17.48 -17.03 -9.77
CA GLN A 78 16.96 -16.37 -10.96
C GLN A 78 16.20 -15.05 -10.68
N ILE A 79 15.79 -14.80 -9.44
CA ILE A 79 15.09 -13.57 -9.02
C ILE A 79 15.83 -12.79 -7.94
N ILE A 80 17.04 -13.22 -7.56
CA ILE A 80 17.85 -12.57 -6.54
C ILE A 80 18.86 -11.65 -7.24
N SER A 81 18.92 -10.40 -6.79
CA SER A 81 19.91 -9.44 -7.27
C SER A 81 21.17 -9.44 -6.40
N GLN A 82 21.03 -9.58 -5.08
CA GLN A 82 22.16 -9.53 -4.15
C GLN A 82 21.90 -10.28 -2.83
N PHE A 83 22.99 -10.77 -2.22
CA PHE A 83 23.03 -11.21 -0.82
C PHE A 83 23.90 -10.28 0.04
N GLY A 84 23.55 -10.17 1.31
CA GLY A 84 24.38 -9.53 2.33
C GLY A 84 24.16 -10.17 3.70
N PHE A 85 25.08 -9.89 4.63
CA PHE A 85 24.97 -10.30 6.03
C PHE A 85 25.06 -9.07 6.92
N ASP A 86 24.09 -8.92 7.81
CA ASP A 86 24.16 -7.96 8.91
C ASP A 86 24.67 -8.73 10.15
N ALA A 87 25.77 -8.25 10.74
CA ALA A 87 26.32 -8.83 11.96
C ALA A 87 25.43 -8.53 13.17
N GLY A 88 25.33 -9.48 14.10
CA GLY A 88 24.59 -9.33 15.35
C GLY A 88 24.25 -10.68 15.96
N PRO A 89 23.71 -10.72 17.20
CA PRO A 89 23.02 -11.88 17.72
C PRO A 89 21.49 -11.73 17.54
N PRO A 90 20.82 -12.55 16.70
CA PRO A 90 21.39 -13.47 15.72
C PRO A 90 21.93 -12.73 14.48
N GLU A 91 22.78 -13.40 13.71
CA GLU A 91 23.23 -12.92 12.41
C GLU A 91 22.05 -12.92 11.44
N VAL A 92 22.02 -11.99 10.49
CA VAL A 92 20.89 -11.83 9.57
C VAL A 92 21.36 -11.90 8.12
N LEU A 93 20.80 -12.84 7.36
CA LEU A 93 20.89 -12.87 5.90
C LEU A 93 19.94 -11.84 5.31
N LYS A 94 20.47 -10.97 4.46
CA LYS A 94 19.72 -10.05 3.61
C LYS A 94 19.69 -10.59 2.19
N VAL A 95 18.48 -10.74 1.66
CA VAL A 95 18.25 -11.14 0.28
C VAL A 95 17.54 -9.99 -0.42
N ASP A 96 18.21 -9.40 -1.39
CA ASP A 96 17.61 -8.41 -2.29
C ASP A 96 17.11 -9.13 -3.53
N PHE A 97 15.80 -9.07 -3.74
CA PHE A 97 15.15 -9.63 -4.92
C PHE A 97 15.01 -8.56 -6.00
N ASP A 98 15.20 -8.94 -7.26
CA ASP A 98 14.96 -8.05 -8.40
C ASP A 98 13.45 -7.88 -8.63
N PRO A 99 12.89 -6.67 -8.52
CA PRO A 99 11.44 -6.47 -8.60
C PRO A 99 10.81 -6.98 -9.89
N ALA A 100 11.46 -6.76 -11.03
CA ALA A 100 10.90 -7.08 -12.34
C ALA A 100 10.80 -8.60 -12.56
N THR A 101 11.89 -9.32 -12.30
CA THR A 101 11.93 -10.78 -12.44
C THR A 101 11.07 -11.48 -11.38
N THR A 102 11.07 -11.00 -10.12
CA THR A 102 10.17 -11.49 -9.08
C THR A 102 8.71 -11.36 -9.51
N GLU A 103 8.25 -10.16 -9.84
CA GLU A 103 6.84 -9.95 -10.21
C GLU A 103 6.44 -10.76 -11.43
N GLN A 104 7.30 -10.81 -12.44
CA GLN A 104 7.03 -11.59 -13.64
C GLN A 104 6.85 -13.08 -13.30
N ALA A 105 7.71 -13.63 -12.46
CA ALA A 105 7.65 -15.03 -12.11
C ALA A 105 6.45 -15.38 -11.21
N LEU A 106 6.10 -14.51 -10.26
CA LEU A 106 4.89 -14.68 -9.45
C LEU A 106 3.60 -14.55 -10.28
N ARG A 107 3.56 -13.63 -11.25
CA ARG A 107 2.43 -13.51 -12.19
C ARG A 107 2.31 -14.75 -13.08
N ARG A 108 3.43 -15.31 -13.56
CA ARG A 108 3.45 -16.57 -14.32
C ARG A 108 2.94 -17.75 -13.48
N ALA A 109 3.18 -17.73 -12.16
CA ALA A 109 2.61 -18.69 -11.21
C ALA A 109 1.10 -18.47 -10.93
N GLY A 110 0.47 -17.49 -11.58
CA GLY A 110 -0.96 -17.20 -11.43
C GLY A 110 -1.31 -16.46 -10.14
N LEU A 111 -0.34 -15.85 -9.46
CA LEU A 111 -0.58 -15.13 -8.21
C LEU A 111 -1.07 -13.70 -8.47
N SER A 112 -2.04 -13.26 -7.66
CA SER A 112 -2.44 -11.85 -7.58
C SER A 112 -1.45 -11.11 -6.70
N LEU A 113 -0.98 -9.94 -7.16
CA LEU A 113 0.11 -9.21 -6.49
C LEU A 113 -0.37 -7.90 -5.88
N TRP A 114 -0.05 -7.71 -4.60
CA TRP A 114 -0.08 -6.44 -3.90
C TRP A 114 1.24 -5.70 -4.12
N GLY A 115 1.23 -4.75 -5.04
CA GLY A 115 2.41 -3.98 -5.42
C GLY A 115 2.77 -2.88 -4.41
N ALA A 116 3.33 -1.80 -4.96
CA ALA A 116 3.83 -0.64 -4.21
C ALA A 116 2.73 0.21 -3.54
N SER A 117 1.49 0.19 -4.05
CA SER A 117 0.37 0.96 -3.54
C SER A 117 -0.16 0.35 -2.23
N ARG A 118 0.52 0.65 -1.13
CA ARG A 118 0.18 0.17 0.22
C ARG A 118 -0.26 1.35 1.10
N PRO A 119 -1.35 1.21 1.88
CA PRO A 119 -1.73 2.22 2.85
C PRO A 119 -0.63 2.32 3.91
N SER A 120 -0.24 3.55 4.23
CA SER A 120 0.52 3.86 5.42
C SER A 120 -0.36 3.68 6.66
N ILE A 121 0.18 3.05 7.70
CA ILE A 121 -0.55 2.66 8.90
C ILE A 121 0.05 3.39 10.10
N LEU A 122 -0.72 4.24 10.77
CA LEU A 122 -0.35 4.76 12.09
C LEU A 122 -0.82 3.79 13.17
N SER A 123 0.11 3.20 13.90
CA SER A 123 -0.19 2.24 14.97
C SER A 123 -0.11 2.88 16.35
N TRP A 124 -1.25 2.99 17.02
CA TRP A 124 -1.36 3.24 18.45
C TRP A 124 -1.22 1.92 19.19
N TRP A 125 -0.02 1.65 19.70
CA TRP A 125 0.30 0.39 20.34
C TRP A 125 0.49 0.57 21.84
N LEU A 126 -0.45 0.08 22.64
CA LEU A 126 -0.41 0.12 24.09
C LEU A 126 0.05 -1.23 24.62
N ASN A 127 1.14 -1.24 25.38
CA ASN A 127 1.56 -2.40 26.16
C ASN A 127 1.03 -2.25 27.58
N ASP A 128 0.23 -3.19 28.04
CA ASP A 128 -0.26 -3.27 29.41
C ASP A 128 0.52 -4.33 30.18
N SER A 129 0.93 -3.98 31.40
CA SER A 129 1.77 -4.81 32.27
C SER A 129 1.40 -4.59 33.73
N THR A 130 2.00 -5.36 34.63
CA THR A 130 1.82 -5.17 36.08
C THR A 130 2.30 -3.81 36.59
N GLU A 131 3.16 -3.13 35.84
CA GLU A 131 3.70 -1.80 36.15
C GLU A 131 2.82 -0.66 35.60
N GLY A 132 1.78 -1.00 34.84
CA GLY A 132 0.86 -0.09 34.16
C GLY A 132 0.94 -0.18 32.64
N SER A 133 0.16 0.66 31.97
CA SER A 133 0.05 0.72 30.52
C SER A 133 0.95 1.80 29.92
N SER A 134 1.62 1.49 28.81
CA SER A 134 2.54 2.40 28.12
C SER A 134 2.33 2.40 26.60
N LEU A 135 2.14 3.59 26.03
CA LEU A 135 2.04 3.79 24.58
C LEU A 135 3.45 3.75 23.97
N VAL A 136 3.64 2.87 22.98
CA VAL A 136 4.90 2.76 22.23
C VAL A 136 5.05 3.95 21.29
N GLY A 137 6.04 4.79 21.57
CA GLY A 137 6.44 5.92 20.71
C GLY A 137 7.56 5.56 19.74
N ASP A 138 7.61 6.22 18.58
CA ASP A 138 8.56 5.96 17.48
C ASP A 138 10.03 6.02 17.92
N GLY A 139 10.37 6.95 18.81
CA GLY A 139 11.73 7.13 19.34
C GLY A 139 12.12 6.17 20.47
N GLN A 140 11.24 5.25 20.88
CA GLN A 140 11.48 4.36 22.01
C GLN A 140 12.05 3.01 21.57
N ALA A 141 12.78 2.32 22.47
CA ALA A 141 13.30 0.98 22.19
C ALA A 141 12.19 -0.03 21.86
N ALA A 142 11.04 0.11 22.52
CA ALA A 142 9.86 -0.72 22.29
C ALA A 142 9.32 -0.64 20.85
N ALA A 143 9.66 0.39 20.06
CA ALA A 143 9.25 0.51 18.66
C ALA A 143 9.97 -0.45 17.71
N ALA A 144 11.17 -0.92 18.07
CA ALA A 144 11.99 -1.77 17.22
C ALA A 144 11.28 -3.07 16.77
N PRO A 145 10.67 -3.89 17.68
CA PRO A 145 9.95 -5.09 17.26
C PRO A 145 8.76 -4.79 16.35
N LEU A 146 8.02 -3.69 16.57
CA LEU A 146 6.89 -3.31 15.72
C LEU A 146 7.34 -2.95 14.31
N ARG A 147 8.42 -2.17 14.19
CA ARG A 147 9.01 -1.82 12.89
C ARG A 147 9.57 -3.04 12.17
N ALA A 148 10.23 -3.94 12.88
CA ALA A 148 10.73 -5.20 12.33
C ALA A 148 9.59 -6.09 11.82
N ALA A 149 8.50 -6.23 12.60
CA ALA A 149 7.30 -6.96 12.20
C ALA A 149 6.64 -6.33 10.95
N ALA A 150 6.42 -5.02 10.95
CA ALA A 150 5.83 -4.34 9.80
C ALA A 150 6.71 -4.46 8.55
N GLN A 151 8.04 -4.32 8.68
CA GLN A 151 8.98 -4.53 7.59
C GLN A 151 8.93 -5.98 7.10
N HIS A 152 8.88 -6.96 8.00
CA HIS A 152 8.77 -8.37 7.66
C HIS A 152 7.53 -8.63 6.80
N ARG A 153 6.37 -8.03 7.17
CA ARG A 153 5.09 -8.12 6.46
C ARG A 153 4.91 -7.13 5.30
N GLY A 154 5.89 -6.25 5.05
CA GLY A 154 5.85 -5.23 3.99
C GLY A 154 4.75 -4.19 4.18
N LEU A 155 4.48 -3.80 5.42
CA LEU A 155 3.52 -2.76 5.78
C LEU A 155 4.26 -1.44 6.08
N PRO A 156 3.88 -0.31 5.46
CA PRO A 156 4.44 1.00 5.81
C PRO A 156 3.89 1.47 7.17
N LEU A 157 4.60 1.12 8.25
CA LEU A 157 4.22 1.46 9.61
C LEU A 157 4.77 2.83 10.03
N ARG A 158 3.91 3.61 10.71
CA ARG A 158 4.26 4.79 11.49
C ARG A 158 3.82 4.58 12.93
N LEU A 159 4.57 5.18 13.85
CA LEU A 159 4.23 5.20 15.28
C LEU A 159 4.06 6.65 15.75
N PRO A 160 3.21 6.89 16.76
CA PRO A 160 3.09 8.20 17.36
C PRO A 160 4.40 8.62 18.04
N LEU A 161 4.54 9.90 18.38
CA LEU A 161 5.69 10.36 19.17
C LEU A 161 5.57 9.90 20.64
N ALA A 162 4.37 9.48 21.04
CA ALA A 162 3.96 9.20 22.40
C ALA A 162 4.23 10.39 23.32
N ASP A 163 3.89 11.59 22.87
CA ASP A 163 3.94 12.79 23.72
C ASP A 163 2.83 12.76 24.80
N LEU A 164 2.87 13.70 25.75
CA LEU A 164 1.91 13.73 26.86
C LEU A 164 0.44 13.76 26.40
N SER A 165 0.14 14.46 25.31
CA SER A 165 -1.23 14.55 24.78
C SER A 165 -1.71 13.21 24.21
N GLU A 166 -0.81 12.48 23.55
CA GLU A 166 -1.08 11.14 23.02
C GLU A 166 -1.20 10.11 24.14
N GLN A 167 -0.32 10.17 25.15
CA GLN A 167 -0.36 9.28 26.31
C GLN A 167 -1.68 9.40 27.09
N LEU A 168 -2.26 10.60 27.19
CA LEU A 168 -3.53 10.81 27.88
C LEU A 168 -4.73 10.15 27.17
N VAL A 169 -4.67 10.01 25.84
CA VAL A 169 -5.76 9.43 25.05
C VAL A 169 -5.57 7.93 24.86
N ALA A 170 -4.33 7.45 24.79
CA ALA A 170 -3.99 6.05 24.57
C ALA A 170 -4.23 5.17 25.80
N THR A 171 -5.50 4.95 26.14
CA THR A 171 -5.94 4.10 27.24
C THR A 171 -6.54 2.80 26.70
N ALA A 172 -6.48 1.71 27.48
CA ALA A 172 -7.05 0.43 27.09
C ALA A 172 -8.52 0.53 26.62
N PRO A 173 -9.44 1.25 27.33
CA PRO A 173 -10.81 1.41 26.86
C PRO A 173 -10.94 2.12 25.51
N VAL A 174 -10.05 3.06 25.19
CA VAL A 174 -10.04 3.75 23.90
C VAL A 174 -9.56 2.82 22.79
N LEU A 175 -8.46 2.09 23.02
CA LEU A 175 -7.88 1.21 22.01
C LEU A 175 -8.73 -0.05 21.77
N ASP A 176 -9.45 -0.53 22.79
CA ASP A 176 -10.38 -1.66 22.70
C ASP A 176 -11.75 -1.27 22.12
N GLY A 177 -11.99 0.04 21.93
CA GLY A 177 -13.22 0.60 21.39
C GLY A 177 -13.31 0.52 19.86
N THR A 178 -14.53 0.60 19.33
CA THR A 178 -14.80 0.53 17.88
C THR A 178 -14.83 1.90 17.18
N ASP A 179 -14.76 2.98 17.96
CA ASP A 179 -14.77 4.36 17.48
C ASP A 179 -13.35 4.94 17.50
N PRO A 180 -12.78 5.27 16.33
CA PRO A 180 -11.46 5.89 16.26
C PRO A 180 -11.47 7.39 16.58
N ALA A 181 -12.63 8.02 16.83
CA ALA A 181 -12.74 9.45 17.06
C ALA A 181 -11.78 10.00 18.14
N PRO A 182 -11.56 9.33 19.30
CA PRO A 182 -10.62 9.80 20.31
C PRO A 182 -9.19 9.89 19.78
N LEU A 183 -8.77 8.93 18.95
CA LEU A 183 -7.41 8.86 18.39
C LEU A 183 -7.23 9.76 17.15
N ARG A 184 -8.32 10.08 16.44
CA ARG A 184 -8.27 10.73 15.12
C ARG A 184 -7.59 12.09 15.16
N GLY A 185 -7.96 12.96 16.10
CA GLY A 185 -7.41 14.32 16.18
C GLY A 185 -5.89 14.35 16.37
N ALA A 186 -5.37 13.49 17.26
CA ALA A 186 -3.92 13.36 17.46
C ALA A 186 -3.22 12.69 16.26
N SER A 187 -3.94 11.88 15.48
CA SER A 187 -3.41 11.14 14.34
C SER A 187 -3.25 11.98 13.07
N GLU A 188 -3.97 13.10 12.93
CA GLU A 188 -3.99 13.93 11.71
C GLU A 188 -2.58 14.38 11.29
N ARG A 189 -1.72 14.72 12.27
CA ARG A 189 -0.35 15.20 12.02
C ARG A 189 0.56 14.17 11.34
N TYR A 190 0.20 12.89 11.37
CA TYR A 190 0.99 11.82 10.74
C TYR A 190 0.59 11.55 9.30
N GLY A 191 -0.56 12.05 8.84
CA GLY A 191 -1.03 11.87 7.47
C GLY A 191 -1.06 10.40 7.01
N ALA A 192 -1.37 9.46 7.91
CA ALA A 192 -1.47 8.05 7.59
C ALA A 192 -2.81 7.71 6.90
N ASP A 193 -2.80 6.72 6.03
CA ASP A 193 -3.99 6.26 5.30
C ASP A 193 -4.91 5.45 6.21
N ALA A 194 -4.32 4.66 7.11
CA ALA A 194 -5.02 3.82 8.06
C ALA A 194 -4.60 4.10 9.51
N LEU A 195 -5.54 3.88 10.42
CA LEU A 195 -5.32 3.90 11.86
C LEU A 195 -5.40 2.47 12.39
N LEU A 196 -4.41 2.04 13.16
CA LEU A 196 -4.37 0.75 13.84
C LEU A 196 -4.28 1.00 15.35
N ALA A 197 -5.26 0.54 16.12
CA ALA A 197 -5.20 0.50 17.58
C ALA A 197 -4.88 -0.93 18.01
N VAL A 198 -3.87 -1.08 18.87
CA VAL A 198 -3.47 -2.38 19.42
C VAL A 198 -3.31 -2.26 20.92
N HIS A 199 -4.08 -3.06 21.65
CA HIS A 199 -3.91 -3.26 23.07
C HIS A 199 -3.27 -4.64 23.30
N ALA A 200 -1.99 -4.63 23.70
CA ALA A 200 -1.20 -5.83 23.96
C ALA A 200 -0.95 -5.97 25.46
N HIS A 201 -1.12 -7.17 26.00
CA HIS A 201 -0.95 -7.45 27.42
C HIS A 201 -0.42 -8.87 27.61
N GLU A 202 0.22 -9.12 28.76
CA GLU A 202 0.71 -10.44 29.14
C GLU A 202 -0.28 -11.13 30.09
N GLU A 203 -0.69 -12.34 29.73
CA GLU A 203 -1.56 -13.18 30.57
C GLU A 203 -1.11 -14.64 30.47
N GLY A 204 -0.89 -15.29 31.62
CA GLY A 204 -0.53 -16.71 31.67
C GLY A 204 0.83 -17.06 31.04
N GLY A 205 1.77 -16.11 30.99
CA GLY A 205 3.09 -16.30 30.36
C GLY A 205 3.06 -16.25 28.83
N GLN A 206 1.98 -15.75 28.25
CA GLN A 206 1.86 -15.45 26.82
C GLN A 206 1.41 -14.01 26.63
N TRP A 207 1.88 -13.40 25.55
CA TRP A 207 1.41 -12.09 25.12
C TRP A 207 0.16 -12.27 24.26
N GLN A 208 -0.84 -11.44 24.50
CA GLN A 208 -2.07 -11.38 23.72
C GLN A 208 -2.32 -9.95 23.28
N ALA A 209 -2.78 -9.77 22.04
CA ALA A 209 -3.17 -8.45 21.55
C ALA A 209 -4.56 -8.48 20.93
N LYS A 210 -5.37 -7.48 21.30
CA LYS A 210 -6.59 -7.11 20.59
C LYS A 210 -6.28 -5.92 19.69
N TRP A 211 -6.81 -5.93 18.48
CA TRP A 211 -6.54 -4.87 17.51
C TRP A 211 -7.78 -4.45 16.73
N HIS A 212 -7.79 -3.19 16.34
CA HIS A 212 -8.79 -2.55 15.50
C HIS A 212 -8.10 -1.73 14.40
N LEU A 213 -8.54 -1.90 13.16
CA LEU A 213 -7.99 -1.22 11.99
C LEU A 213 -9.09 -0.43 11.29
N TRP A 214 -8.81 0.83 10.99
CA TRP A 214 -9.69 1.73 10.23
C TRP A 214 -8.99 2.23 8.98
N LEU A 215 -9.62 2.04 7.82
CA LEU A 215 -9.16 2.56 6.52
C LEU A 215 -10.36 3.13 5.76
N GLY A 216 -10.48 4.47 5.74
CA GLY A 216 -11.70 5.14 5.31
C GLY A 216 -12.90 4.70 6.16
N ASP A 217 -13.98 4.25 5.52
CA ASP A 217 -15.20 3.77 6.19
C ASP A 217 -15.10 2.33 6.70
N GLN A 218 -14.01 1.63 6.38
CA GLN A 218 -13.89 0.19 6.59
C GLN A 218 -13.21 -0.08 7.92
N LYS A 219 -13.75 -1.08 8.64
CA LYS A 219 -13.36 -1.43 9.99
C LYS A 219 -13.08 -2.91 10.06
N GLU A 220 -11.89 -3.25 10.54
CA GLU A 220 -11.46 -4.62 10.78
C GLU A 220 -11.04 -4.75 12.24
N ALA A 221 -11.17 -5.94 12.80
CA ALA A 221 -10.75 -6.20 14.17
C ALA A 221 -10.35 -7.66 14.33
N GLY A 222 -9.58 -7.94 15.37
CA GLY A 222 -9.22 -9.29 15.74
C GLY A 222 -8.42 -9.37 17.02
N SER A 223 -7.97 -10.58 17.33
CA SER A 223 -7.02 -10.84 18.40
C SER A 223 -5.98 -11.85 17.94
N VAL A 224 -4.79 -11.76 18.54
CA VAL A 224 -3.68 -12.69 18.31
C VAL A 224 -2.98 -12.98 19.62
N GLN A 225 -2.18 -14.05 19.64
CA GLN A 225 -1.35 -14.43 20.78
C GLN A 225 0.06 -14.77 20.29
N GLY A 226 1.04 -14.64 21.18
CA GLY A 226 2.45 -14.91 20.90
C GLY A 226 3.25 -15.17 22.17
N ALA A 227 4.41 -15.80 22.02
CA ALA A 227 5.29 -16.11 23.14
C ALA A 227 5.91 -14.86 23.77
N ASP A 228 6.09 -13.80 22.99
CA ASP A 228 6.68 -12.53 23.39
C ASP A 228 6.08 -11.35 22.59
N GLN A 229 6.50 -10.13 22.92
CA GLN A 229 6.04 -8.91 22.24
C GLN A 229 6.37 -8.91 20.74
N ALA A 230 7.51 -9.47 20.32
CA ALA A 230 7.91 -9.50 18.92
C ALA A 230 7.04 -10.46 18.10
N ALA A 231 6.72 -11.63 18.67
CA ALA A 231 5.80 -12.60 18.08
C ALA A 231 4.38 -12.02 17.94
N VAL A 232 3.89 -11.29 18.96
CA VAL A 232 2.59 -10.61 18.87
C VAL A 232 2.60 -9.49 17.84
N ALA A 233 3.66 -8.67 17.78
CA ALA A 233 3.81 -7.65 16.75
C ALA A 233 3.75 -8.25 15.33
N ASP A 234 4.49 -9.33 15.09
CA ASP A 234 4.51 -10.01 13.80
C ASP A 234 3.15 -10.64 13.46
N ALA A 235 2.45 -11.23 14.44
CA ALA A 235 1.11 -11.79 14.27
C ALA A 235 0.04 -10.72 13.97
N VAL A 236 0.06 -9.57 14.66
CA VAL A 236 -0.85 -8.44 14.36
C VAL A 236 -0.60 -7.94 12.94
N MET A 237 0.67 -7.71 12.57
CA MET A 237 1.01 -7.22 11.23
C MET A 237 0.63 -8.21 10.13
N LEU A 238 0.75 -9.52 10.39
CA LEU A 238 0.26 -10.55 9.47
C LEU A 238 -1.26 -10.46 9.29
N ALA A 239 -2.02 -10.42 10.39
CA ALA A 239 -3.47 -10.34 10.34
C ALA A 239 -3.94 -9.06 9.61
N VAL A 240 -3.30 -7.92 9.87
CA VAL A 240 -3.57 -6.66 9.16
C VAL A 240 -3.27 -6.76 7.67
N ALA A 241 -2.14 -7.37 7.29
CA ALA A 241 -1.80 -7.57 5.88
C ALA A 241 -2.85 -8.43 5.16
N GLU A 242 -3.30 -9.53 5.79
CA GLU A 242 -4.32 -10.43 5.24
C GLU A 242 -5.69 -9.73 5.05
N ARG A 243 -6.09 -8.85 5.98
CA ARG A 243 -7.35 -8.08 5.84
C ARG A 243 -7.28 -7.02 4.77
N LEU A 244 -6.12 -6.40 4.55
CA LEU A 244 -5.95 -5.35 3.57
C LEU A 244 -5.78 -5.91 2.15
N ALA A 245 -5.03 -7.00 1.99
CA ALA A 245 -4.60 -7.51 0.69
C ALA A 245 -5.72 -7.65 -0.37
N PRO A 246 -6.92 -8.19 -0.07
CA PRO A 246 -7.99 -8.36 -1.06
C PRO A 246 -8.38 -7.08 -1.82
N ARG A 247 -8.11 -5.89 -1.25
CA ARG A 247 -8.45 -4.59 -1.84
C ARG A 247 -7.34 -3.99 -2.69
N PHE A 248 -6.11 -4.47 -2.52
CA PHE A 248 -4.91 -3.88 -3.13
C PHE A 248 -4.17 -4.83 -4.08
N VAL A 249 -4.55 -6.12 -4.11
CA VAL A 249 -3.99 -7.08 -5.06
C VAL A 249 -4.55 -6.86 -6.46
N ALA A 250 -3.68 -7.00 -7.46
CA ALA A 250 -4.07 -7.06 -8.86
C ALA A 250 -3.92 -8.47 -9.43
N ARG A 251 -4.95 -8.91 -10.15
CA ARG A 251 -4.97 -10.21 -10.80
C ARG A 251 -3.91 -10.31 -11.91
N PRO A 252 -3.31 -11.50 -12.11
CA PRO A 252 -2.43 -11.73 -13.24
C PRO A 252 -3.19 -11.57 -14.56
N GLY A 253 -2.53 -11.02 -15.59
CA GLY A 253 -3.13 -10.79 -16.91
C GLY A 253 -4.15 -9.64 -17.00
N ALA A 254 -4.50 -9.00 -15.88
CA ALA A 254 -5.41 -7.84 -15.86
C ALA A 254 -4.76 -6.51 -16.26
N SER A 255 -3.43 -6.50 -16.48
CA SER A 255 -2.68 -5.30 -16.85
C SER A 255 -2.86 -4.99 -18.33
N GLY A 256 -3.31 -3.77 -18.63
CA GLY A 256 -3.48 -3.28 -19.99
C GLY A 256 -3.58 -1.76 -20.03
N GLN A 257 -3.91 -1.22 -21.19
CA GLN A 257 -4.17 0.21 -21.33
C GLN A 257 -5.57 0.53 -20.78
N GLN A 258 -5.64 1.47 -19.83
CA GLN A 258 -6.87 1.96 -19.22
C GLN A 258 -7.12 3.43 -19.58
N THR A 259 -8.39 3.83 -19.59
CA THR A 259 -8.80 5.22 -19.74
C THR A 259 -9.38 5.69 -18.40
N LEU A 260 -8.74 6.69 -17.81
CA LEU A 260 -9.08 7.23 -16.50
C LEU A 260 -9.64 8.65 -16.67
N GLU A 261 -10.90 8.86 -16.30
CA GLU A 261 -11.49 10.19 -16.16
C GLU A 261 -11.41 10.64 -14.70
N VAL A 262 -10.95 11.88 -14.47
CA VAL A 262 -10.94 12.52 -13.16
C VAL A 262 -11.67 13.85 -13.24
N GLN A 263 -12.62 14.07 -12.33
CA GLN A 263 -13.42 15.29 -12.16
C GLN A 263 -12.94 16.10 -10.95
N GLY A 264 -13.23 17.41 -10.92
CA GLY A 264 -12.79 18.29 -9.83
C GLY A 264 -11.31 18.68 -9.90
N MET A 265 -10.74 18.73 -11.11
CA MET A 265 -9.33 19.06 -11.29
C MET A 265 -9.05 20.55 -11.05
N ASN A 266 -8.07 20.82 -10.19
CA ASN A 266 -7.44 22.14 -10.02
C ASN A 266 -5.91 21.99 -10.16
N LEU A 267 -5.16 23.09 -10.03
CA LEU A 267 -3.71 23.08 -10.21
C LEU A 267 -2.97 22.17 -9.21
N GLU A 268 -3.43 22.12 -7.96
CA GLU A 268 -2.85 21.29 -6.91
C GLU A 268 -3.14 19.80 -7.15
N HIS A 269 -4.39 19.48 -7.49
CA HIS A 269 -4.82 18.12 -7.83
C HIS A 269 -4.08 17.58 -9.05
N TYR A 270 -3.76 18.45 -10.03
CA TYR A 270 -3.01 18.05 -11.22
C TYR A 270 -1.60 17.57 -10.88
N ALA A 271 -0.85 18.33 -10.08
CA ALA A 271 0.50 17.95 -9.67
C ALA A 271 0.49 16.64 -8.85
N SER A 272 -0.46 16.54 -7.91
CA SER A 272 -0.64 15.36 -7.07
C SER A 272 -0.99 14.11 -7.90
N LEU A 273 -1.95 14.24 -8.82
CA LEU A 273 -2.40 13.14 -9.67
C LEU A 273 -1.32 12.65 -10.62
N LEU A 274 -0.56 13.56 -11.25
CA LEU A 274 0.54 13.15 -12.13
C LEU A 274 1.61 12.36 -11.39
N ARG A 275 1.95 12.78 -10.16
CA ARG A 275 2.91 12.05 -9.32
C ARG A 275 2.39 10.67 -8.94
N LEU A 276 1.08 10.54 -8.67
CA LEU A 276 0.46 9.24 -8.41
C LEU A 276 0.51 8.35 -9.65
N LEU A 277 0.18 8.87 -10.83
CA LEU A 277 0.08 8.08 -12.06
C LEU A 277 1.43 7.88 -12.79
N GLU A 278 2.52 8.46 -12.31
CA GLU A 278 3.86 8.33 -12.89
C GLU A 278 4.27 6.87 -13.18
N PRO A 279 4.10 5.91 -12.24
CA PRO A 279 4.48 4.51 -12.48
C PRO A 279 3.64 3.82 -13.57
N PHE A 280 2.48 4.39 -13.93
CA PHE A 280 1.54 3.84 -14.90
C PHE A 280 1.75 4.44 -16.30
N GLY A 281 2.72 5.33 -16.49
CA GLY A 281 3.00 5.93 -17.80
C GLY A 281 1.83 6.77 -18.31
N VAL A 282 1.44 7.77 -17.53
CA VAL A 282 0.30 8.67 -17.80
C VAL A 282 0.46 9.46 -19.11
N ARG A 283 -0.59 9.49 -19.93
CA ARG A 283 -0.70 10.37 -21.11
C ARG A 283 -2.03 11.10 -21.12
N LEU A 284 -1.98 12.41 -21.27
CA LEU A 284 -3.19 13.23 -21.41
C LEU A 284 -3.92 12.88 -22.73
N GLN A 285 -5.23 12.64 -22.66
CA GLN A 285 -6.09 12.44 -23.84
C GLN A 285 -6.95 13.68 -24.13
N SER A 286 -7.62 14.22 -23.11
CA SER A 286 -8.48 15.41 -23.27
C SER A 286 -8.63 16.19 -21.95
N VAL A 287 -8.90 17.48 -22.08
CA VAL A 287 -9.23 18.41 -20.99
C VAL A 287 -10.52 19.12 -21.35
N ASP A 288 -11.49 19.09 -20.44
CA ASP A 288 -12.79 19.75 -20.58
C ASP A 288 -13.16 20.36 -19.23
N GLY A 289 -12.82 21.65 -19.04
CA GLY A 289 -12.98 22.32 -17.76
C GLY A 289 -12.18 21.65 -16.63
N ASP A 290 -12.88 21.19 -15.59
CA ASP A 290 -12.34 20.47 -14.44
C ASP A 290 -12.32 18.94 -14.64
N ARG A 291 -12.70 18.45 -15.83
CA ARG A 291 -12.68 17.04 -16.20
C ARG A 291 -11.49 16.74 -17.11
N ILE A 292 -10.65 15.80 -16.70
CA ILE A 292 -9.47 15.38 -17.45
C ILE A 292 -9.51 13.89 -17.71
N VAL A 293 -9.20 13.49 -18.94
CA VAL A 293 -9.10 12.08 -19.35
C VAL A 293 -7.65 11.73 -19.63
N TYR A 294 -7.15 10.70 -18.96
CA TYR A 294 -5.83 10.15 -19.11
C TYR A 294 -5.86 8.75 -19.71
N ARG A 295 -4.78 8.40 -20.40
CA ARG A 295 -4.39 7.03 -20.73
C ARG A 295 -3.33 6.59 -19.73
N VAL A 296 -3.52 5.43 -19.14
CA VAL A 296 -2.57 4.85 -18.18
C VAL A 296 -2.40 3.36 -18.47
N ASN A 297 -1.28 2.78 -18.11
CA ASN A 297 -1.00 1.34 -18.23
C ASN A 297 -1.05 0.70 -16.86
N GLY A 298 -1.88 -0.32 -16.68
CA GLY A 298 -2.02 -1.02 -15.42
C GLY A 298 -3.30 -1.85 -15.38
N SER A 299 -3.52 -2.53 -14.25
CA SER A 299 -4.83 -3.14 -14.00
C SER A 299 -5.80 -2.11 -13.41
N ALA A 300 -7.09 -2.30 -13.67
CA ALA A 300 -8.13 -1.46 -13.06
C ALA A 300 -8.08 -1.51 -11.53
N ASP A 301 -7.81 -2.69 -10.96
CA ASP A 301 -7.71 -2.89 -9.51
C ASP A 301 -6.55 -2.10 -8.89
N GLN A 302 -5.36 -2.10 -9.53
CA GLN A 302 -4.23 -1.28 -9.08
C GLN A 302 -4.53 0.21 -9.09
N LEU A 303 -5.15 0.71 -10.17
CA LEU A 303 -5.49 2.13 -10.30
C LEU A 303 -6.53 2.52 -9.25
N ARG A 304 -7.59 1.73 -9.08
CA ARG A 304 -8.60 1.95 -8.04
C ARG A 304 -7.98 1.99 -6.64
N ALA A 305 -7.12 1.01 -6.34
CA ALA A 305 -6.42 0.95 -5.07
C ALA A 305 -5.58 2.22 -4.83
N GLN A 306 -4.76 2.62 -5.80
CA GLN A 306 -3.92 3.81 -5.66
C GLN A 306 -4.72 5.12 -5.54
N LEU A 307 -5.75 5.29 -6.35
CA LEU A 307 -6.60 6.50 -6.32
C LEU A 307 -7.41 6.58 -5.02
N SER A 308 -7.81 5.43 -4.46
CA SER A 308 -8.48 5.38 -3.16
C SER A 308 -7.57 5.81 -2.00
N LEU A 309 -6.28 5.48 -2.05
CA LEU A 309 -5.29 5.97 -1.06
C LEU A 309 -5.10 7.48 -1.18
N ALA A 310 -5.21 8.01 -2.39
CA ALA A 310 -5.24 9.46 -2.62
C ALA A 310 -6.60 10.12 -2.29
N LYS A 311 -7.54 9.38 -1.68
CA LYS A 311 -8.88 9.83 -1.26
C LYS A 311 -9.83 10.20 -2.41
N LEU A 312 -9.52 9.82 -3.65
CA LEU A 312 -10.46 9.99 -4.75
C LEU A 312 -11.61 8.98 -4.64
N GLN A 313 -12.81 9.45 -4.94
CA GLN A 313 -14.03 8.63 -4.92
C GLN A 313 -14.33 8.12 -6.33
N GLU A 314 -14.53 6.81 -6.45
CA GLU A 314 -14.94 6.21 -7.73
C GLU A 314 -16.40 6.58 -8.04
N LEU A 315 -16.63 7.00 -9.27
CA LEU A 315 -17.95 7.31 -9.80
C LEU A 315 -18.48 6.10 -10.58
N PRO A 316 -19.81 5.84 -10.54
CA PRO A 316 -20.42 4.83 -11.38
C PRO A 316 -20.11 5.06 -12.86
N ALA A 317 -19.95 3.99 -13.63
CA ALA A 317 -19.90 4.07 -15.09
C ALA A 317 -21.16 4.78 -15.59
N GLU A 318 -21.02 5.73 -16.53
CA GLU A 318 -22.20 6.34 -17.15
C GLU A 318 -23.01 5.23 -17.83
N ALA A 319 -24.30 5.15 -17.54
CA ALA A 319 -25.19 4.33 -18.35
C ALA A 319 -25.02 4.80 -19.80
N PRO A 320 -24.83 3.90 -20.78
CA PRO A 320 -24.73 4.31 -22.17
C PRO A 320 -25.98 5.15 -22.47
N THR A 321 -25.76 6.40 -22.88
CA THR A 321 -26.84 7.25 -23.36
C THR A 321 -27.57 6.42 -24.41
N PRO A 322 -28.90 6.24 -24.34
CA PRO A 322 -29.63 5.53 -25.37
C PRO A 322 -29.21 6.13 -26.69
N ALA A 323 -28.69 5.30 -27.61
CA ALA A 323 -28.34 5.75 -28.94
C ALA A 323 -29.52 6.59 -29.45
N PRO A 324 -29.29 7.81 -29.98
CA PRO A 324 -30.38 8.60 -30.53
C PRO A 324 -31.16 7.68 -31.46
N ALA A 325 -32.46 7.52 -31.18
CA ALA A 325 -33.33 6.65 -31.96
C ALA A 325 -33.05 6.93 -33.44
N PRO A 326 -32.89 5.89 -34.28
CA PRO A 326 -32.51 6.09 -35.66
C PRO A 326 -33.45 7.12 -36.26
N VAL A 327 -32.90 8.29 -36.57
CA VAL A 327 -33.65 9.35 -37.25
C VAL A 327 -34.13 8.67 -38.53
N PRO A 328 -35.45 8.62 -38.81
CA PRO A 328 -35.92 7.98 -40.02
C PRO A 328 -35.18 8.62 -41.18
N ALA A 329 -34.50 7.78 -41.97
CA ALA A 329 -33.73 8.26 -43.11
C ALA A 329 -34.64 9.18 -43.94
N PRO A 330 -34.20 10.40 -44.31
CA PRO A 330 -34.94 11.17 -45.28
C PRO A 330 -35.05 10.32 -46.54
N GLN A 331 -36.28 10.01 -46.95
CA GLN A 331 -36.51 9.39 -48.24
C GLN A 331 -35.79 10.20 -49.31
N PRO A 332 -35.09 9.55 -50.27
CA PRO A 332 -34.33 10.25 -51.28
C PRO A 332 -35.31 11.01 -52.19
N ALA A 333 -35.48 12.30 -51.93
CA ALA A 333 -35.87 13.22 -52.98
C ALA A 333 -34.59 13.54 -53.75
N VAL A 334 -34.57 13.12 -55.02
CA VAL A 334 -33.55 13.39 -56.04
C VAL A 334 -32.33 12.45 -56.07
N ALA A 335 -32.16 11.77 -57.20
CA ALA A 335 -30.96 11.02 -57.54
C ALA A 335 -29.78 11.99 -57.76
N GLY A 336 -28.74 11.91 -56.92
CA GLY A 336 -27.48 12.63 -57.14
C GLY A 336 -26.80 13.29 -55.94
N ALA A 337 -27.10 12.93 -54.68
CA ALA A 337 -26.41 13.51 -53.52
C ALA A 337 -25.21 12.66 -53.07
N ALA A 338 -24.08 13.33 -52.81
CA ALA A 338 -22.79 12.78 -52.38
C ALA A 338 -22.87 12.04 -51.02
N PRO A 339 -21.95 11.09 -50.74
CA PRO A 339 -22.03 10.25 -49.55
C PRO A 339 -21.89 11.09 -48.28
N VAL A 340 -22.86 10.93 -47.37
CA VAL A 340 -22.87 11.50 -46.02
C VAL A 340 -21.71 10.89 -45.23
N ALA A 341 -20.91 11.75 -44.59
CA ALA A 341 -19.77 11.36 -43.78
C ALA A 341 -20.16 10.36 -42.68
N ALA A 342 -19.35 9.30 -42.53
CA ALA A 342 -19.49 8.34 -41.44
C ALA A 342 -19.50 9.07 -40.09
N PRO A 343 -20.37 8.67 -39.13
CA PRO A 343 -20.36 9.26 -37.81
C PRO A 343 -18.97 9.05 -37.17
N ALA A 344 -18.44 10.13 -36.59
CA ALA A 344 -17.20 10.07 -35.81
C ALA A 344 -17.31 8.95 -34.77
N PRO A 345 -16.25 8.15 -34.54
CA PRO A 345 -16.28 7.12 -33.52
C PRO A 345 -16.66 7.77 -32.18
N ALA A 346 -17.72 7.25 -31.56
CA ALA A 346 -18.12 7.67 -30.23
C ALA A 346 -16.91 7.59 -29.29
N PRO A 347 -16.69 8.59 -28.40
CA PRO A 347 -15.62 8.52 -27.43
C PRO A 347 -15.81 7.23 -26.62
N ILE A 348 -14.79 6.38 -26.63
CA ILE A 348 -14.77 5.16 -25.81
C ILE A 348 -14.96 5.63 -24.37
N ALA A 349 -16.06 5.22 -23.74
CA ALA A 349 -16.36 5.58 -22.37
C ALA A 349 -15.14 5.24 -21.49
N PRO A 350 -14.72 6.15 -20.58
CA PRO A 350 -13.61 5.87 -19.70
C PRO A 350 -13.91 4.60 -18.89
N SER A 351 -12.93 3.68 -18.82
CA SER A 351 -13.08 2.44 -18.07
C SER A 351 -13.09 2.68 -16.56
N LEU A 352 -12.57 3.83 -16.12
CA LEU A 352 -12.48 4.25 -14.73
C LEU A 352 -12.84 5.74 -14.60
N ARG A 353 -13.71 6.08 -13.65
CA ARG A 353 -14.13 7.47 -13.38
C ARG A 353 -13.98 7.78 -11.91
N PHE A 354 -13.36 8.91 -11.60
CA PHE A 354 -13.11 9.34 -10.23
C PHE A 354 -13.40 10.82 -10.06
N ARG A 355 -13.70 11.23 -8.83
CA ARG A 355 -13.73 12.62 -8.40
C ARG A 355 -12.82 12.82 -7.20
N TRP A 356 -12.24 14.01 -7.09
CA TRP A 356 -11.58 14.47 -5.89
C TRP A 356 -12.57 14.67 -4.72
#